data_AF-A0A661SI17-F1
#
_entry.id   AF-A0A661SI17-F1
#
_cell.length_a   1.000
_cell.length_b   1.000
_cell.length_c   1.000
_cell.angle_alpha   90.00
_cell.angle_beta   90.00
_cell.angle_gamma   90.00
#
_symmetry.space_group_name_H-M   'P 1'
#
loop_
_entity.id
_entity.type
_entity.pdbx_description
1 polymer ?
#
loop_
_entity_poly.entity_id
_entity_poly.type
_entity_poly.pdbx_seq_one_letter_code
_entity_poly.pdbx_strand_id
1 'polypeptide(L)'
;MNELLEKAIDKIRALPDAEQGAMAALILERFPDGQRKDTPPARPWLGPVVPLGMAPGDPATEISEGEDWEATPENAERICEHIKALVEASRVLEARRIVSAIPPGVSTELDYWKRVLAEPVVRVTKPTTDGDPRKDMLWIEKNADKYKGKWVALKSGELLGNHESYMELHRTLKQAGKITGSFFFRVGK
;
A
#
# COMPACT_ATOMS: atom_id res chain seq x y z
N MET A 1 31.58 -24.59 10.43
CA MET A 1 31.85 -23.14 10.59
C MET A 1 31.02 -22.52 11.73
N ASN A 2 30.77 -23.24 12.83
CA ASN A 2 29.99 -22.74 14.00
C ASN A 2 30.78 -22.73 15.31
N GLU A 3 31.91 -23.44 15.40
CA GLU A 3 32.65 -23.57 16.66
C GLU A 3 33.41 -22.30 17.04
N LEU A 4 33.89 -21.54 16.05
CA LEU A 4 34.56 -20.26 16.28
C LEU A 4 33.61 -19.15 16.73
N LEU A 5 32.33 -19.23 16.35
CA LEU A 5 31.33 -18.23 16.70
C LEU A 5 30.86 -18.40 18.15
N GLU A 6 30.56 -19.64 18.55
CA GLU A 6 30.19 -20.00 19.93
C GLU A 6 31.30 -19.61 20.92
N LYS A 7 32.55 -19.92 20.59
CA LYS A 7 33.71 -19.59 21.44
C LYS A 7 33.96 -18.08 21.57
N ALA A 8 33.52 -17.29 20.60
CA ALA A 8 33.61 -15.84 20.65
C ALA A 8 32.51 -15.23 21.55
N ILE A 9 31.30 -15.78 21.49
CA ILE A 9 30.14 -15.33 22.28
C ILE A 9 30.37 -15.59 23.77
N ASP A 10 30.88 -16.76 24.15
CA ASP A 10 31.18 -17.07 25.55
C ASP A 10 32.30 -16.19 26.12
N LYS A 11 33.26 -15.81 25.28
CA LYS A 11 34.35 -14.92 25.69
C LYS A 11 33.88 -13.48 25.92
N ILE A 12 32.83 -13.04 25.22
CA ILE A 12 32.22 -11.72 25.41
C ILE A 12 31.38 -11.69 26.70
N ARG A 13 30.68 -12.77 27.03
CA ARG A 13 29.91 -12.91 28.28
C ARG A 13 30.77 -12.94 29.54
N ALA A 14 32.06 -13.27 29.43
CA ALA A 14 32.99 -13.29 30.54
C ALA A 14 33.59 -11.91 30.89
N LEU A 15 33.27 -10.85 30.13
CA LEU A 15 33.78 -9.51 30.37
C LEU A 15 32.88 -8.71 31.34
N PRO A 16 33.45 -7.81 32.17
CA PRO A 16 32.66 -6.93 33.04
C PRO A 16 31.70 -6.05 32.23
N ASP A 17 30.49 -5.79 32.73
CA ASP A 17 29.43 -5.04 32.03
C ASP A 17 29.88 -3.68 31.48
N ALA A 18 30.85 -3.03 32.12
CA ALA A 18 31.44 -1.77 31.69
C ALA A 18 32.22 -1.87 30.35
N GLU A 19 32.70 -3.07 29.99
CA GLU A 19 33.49 -3.32 28.77
C GLU A 19 32.66 -4.00 27.66
N GLN A 20 31.50 -4.60 27.99
CA GLN A 20 30.61 -5.23 27.01
C GLN A 20 30.03 -4.20 26.02
N GLY A 21 29.73 -2.99 26.47
CA GLY A 21 29.23 -1.90 25.63
C GLY A 21 30.25 -1.43 24.58
N ALA A 22 31.54 -1.40 24.94
CA ALA A 22 32.61 -0.97 24.03
C ALA A 22 32.93 -2.03 22.95
N MET A 23 32.87 -3.31 23.31
CA MET A 23 33.06 -4.41 22.35
C MET A 23 31.87 -4.60 21.40
N ALA A 24 30.63 -4.37 21.85
CA ALA A 24 29.45 -4.41 20.98
C ALA A 24 29.48 -3.30 19.90
N ALA A 25 30.01 -2.11 20.26
CA ALA A 25 30.19 -1.01 19.32
C ALA A 25 31.25 -1.32 18.24
N LEU A 26 32.37 -1.95 18.62
CA LEU A 26 33.44 -2.36 17.69
C LEU A 26 33.01 -3.44 16.69
N ILE A 27 32.05 -4.30 17.05
CA ILE A 27 31.50 -5.32 16.15
C ILE A 27 30.51 -4.71 15.13
N LEU A 28 29.75 -3.69 15.54
CA LEU A 28 28.82 -2.96 14.68
C LEU A 28 29.52 -2.05 13.65
N GLU A 29 30.69 -1.49 13.98
CA GLU A 29 31.46 -0.69 13.01
C GLU A 29 32.10 -1.55 11.89
N ARG A 30 32.26 -2.87 12.10
CA ARG A 30 32.95 -3.74 11.14
C ARG A 30 32.02 -4.44 10.13
N PHE A 31 30.71 -4.25 10.25
CA PHE A 31 29.69 -4.82 9.35
C PHE A 31 28.53 -3.83 9.12
N PRO A 32 28.65 -2.86 8.20
CA PRO A 32 27.57 -1.90 7.93
C PRO A 32 26.39 -2.48 7.14
N ASP A 33 26.56 -3.64 6.51
CA ASP A 33 25.48 -4.31 5.75
C ASP A 33 24.91 -5.50 6.53
N GLY A 34 24.02 -5.17 7.46
CA GLY A 34 23.09 -6.11 8.07
C GLY A 34 22.09 -6.63 7.03
N GLN A 35 22.50 -7.67 6.30
CA GLN A 35 21.66 -8.54 5.51
C GLN A 35 20.37 -8.89 6.27
N ARG A 36 19.23 -8.44 5.74
CA ARG A 36 17.91 -8.97 6.06
C ARG A 36 17.83 -10.42 5.56
N LYS A 37 18.19 -11.38 6.41
CA LYS A 37 17.61 -12.72 6.45
C LYS A 37 16.89 -12.76 7.79
N ASP A 38 15.57 -12.77 7.89
CA ASP A 38 14.64 -13.71 7.27
C ASP A 38 13.32 -13.02 6.92
N THR A 39 12.99 -13.00 5.64
CA THR A 39 11.60 -12.82 5.20
C THR A 39 11.14 -14.20 4.76
N PRO A 40 10.16 -14.84 5.42
CA PRO A 40 9.55 -16.03 4.85
C PRO A 40 8.92 -15.64 3.50
N PRO A 41 8.98 -16.51 2.47
CA PRO A 41 8.40 -16.18 1.18
C PRO A 41 6.93 -15.83 1.37
N ALA A 42 6.52 -14.71 0.78
CA ALA A 42 5.13 -14.31 0.71
C ALA A 42 4.32 -15.51 0.22
N ARG A 43 3.49 -16.08 1.10
CA ARG A 43 2.48 -17.04 0.66
C ARG A 43 1.59 -16.27 -0.31
N PRO A 44 1.37 -16.77 -1.55
CA PRO A 44 0.33 -16.21 -2.38
C PRO A 44 -0.97 -16.31 -1.57
N TRP A 45 -1.65 -15.18 -1.43
CA TRP A 45 -3.00 -15.15 -0.88
C TRP A 45 -3.87 -16.06 -1.75
N LEU A 46 -4.14 -17.27 -1.26
CA LEU A 46 -5.26 -18.06 -1.71
C LEU A 46 -6.49 -17.38 -1.10
N GLY A 47 -7.15 -16.57 -1.92
CA GLY A 47 -8.50 -16.09 -1.60
C GLY A 47 -9.44 -17.26 -1.31
N PRO A 48 -10.67 -16.99 -0.86
CA PRO A 48 -11.64 -18.05 -0.62
C PRO A 48 -11.79 -18.90 -1.88
N VAL A 49 -11.50 -20.20 -1.75
CA VAL A 49 -11.81 -21.21 -2.75
C VAL A 49 -13.33 -21.23 -2.87
N VAL A 50 -13.84 -20.50 -3.85
CA VAL A 50 -15.23 -20.63 -4.28
C VAL A 50 -15.32 -22.02 -4.92
N PRO A 51 -16.17 -22.94 -4.42
CA PRO A 51 -16.36 -24.22 -5.07
C PRO A 51 -16.85 -24.00 -6.49
N LEU A 52 -16.12 -24.60 -7.42
CA LEU A 52 -16.32 -24.63 -8.86
C LEU A 52 -17.68 -25.26 -9.16
N GLY A 53 -18.73 -24.44 -9.15
CA GLY A 53 -19.99 -24.76 -9.80
C GLY A 53 -19.78 -24.68 -11.30
N MET A 54 -19.53 -25.81 -11.93
CA MET A 54 -19.58 -25.99 -13.38
C MET A 54 -20.96 -25.55 -13.90
N ALA A 55 -21.03 -24.37 -14.48
CA ALA A 55 -22.09 -24.00 -15.39
C ALA A 55 -21.67 -24.46 -16.80
N PRO A 56 -22.48 -25.28 -17.50
CA PRO A 56 -22.22 -25.62 -18.88
C PRO A 56 -22.74 -24.50 -19.78
N GLY A 57 -21.85 -23.88 -20.55
CA GLY A 57 -22.26 -23.02 -21.67
C GLY A 57 -21.65 -21.63 -21.72
N ASP A 58 -20.34 -21.49 -21.46
CA ASP A 58 -19.62 -20.39 -22.11
C ASP A 58 -19.28 -20.86 -23.53
N PRO A 59 -19.88 -20.28 -24.60
CA PRO A 59 -19.34 -20.47 -25.93
C PRO A 59 -17.92 -19.93 -25.86
N ALA A 60 -16.95 -20.79 -26.20
CA ALA A 60 -15.59 -20.37 -26.47
C ALA A 60 -15.69 -19.14 -27.38
N THR A 61 -15.42 -17.96 -26.81
CA THR A 61 -15.26 -16.74 -27.59
C THR A 61 -14.12 -17.06 -28.54
N GLU A 62 -14.48 -17.32 -29.78
CA GLU A 62 -13.57 -17.26 -30.91
C GLU A 62 -12.86 -15.92 -30.78
N ILE A 63 -11.63 -15.98 -30.30
CA ILE A 63 -10.71 -14.87 -30.34
C ILE A 63 -10.49 -14.72 -31.84
N SER A 64 -11.24 -13.81 -32.46
CA SER A 64 -11.11 -13.43 -33.86
C SER A 64 -9.71 -12.86 -34.03
N GLU A 65 -8.75 -13.75 -34.26
CA GLU A 65 -7.39 -13.41 -34.65
C GLU A 65 -7.48 -12.69 -36.00
N GLY A 66 -7.02 -11.43 -36.02
CA GLY A 66 -6.58 -10.80 -37.26
C GLY A 66 -7.55 -9.84 -37.92
N GLU A 67 -8.34 -9.05 -37.17
CA GLU A 67 -8.71 -7.74 -37.72
C GLU A 67 -7.48 -6.85 -37.59
N ASP A 68 -6.75 -6.70 -38.70
CA ASP A 68 -5.63 -5.79 -38.84
C ASP A 68 -6.16 -4.36 -38.72
N TRP A 69 -6.32 -3.89 -37.48
CA TRP A 69 -6.69 -2.52 -37.16
C TRP A 69 -5.53 -1.59 -37.55
N GLU A 70 -5.41 -1.28 -38.84
CA GLU A 70 -4.51 -0.23 -39.29
C GLU A 70 -4.95 1.09 -38.67
N ALA A 71 -4.09 1.63 -37.81
CA ALA A 71 -4.31 2.87 -37.08
C ALA A 71 -4.15 4.09 -38.00
N THR A 72 -5.05 4.22 -38.97
CA THR A 72 -5.16 5.37 -39.86
C THR A 72 -6.26 6.31 -39.35
N PRO A 73 -6.19 7.62 -39.67
CA PRO A 73 -7.25 8.57 -39.31
C PRO A 73 -8.62 8.17 -39.88
N GLU A 74 -8.63 7.52 -41.04
CA GLU A 74 -9.86 7.05 -41.72
C GLU A 74 -10.55 5.91 -40.98
N ASN A 75 -9.80 5.07 -40.26
CA ASN A 75 -10.33 3.96 -39.46
C ASN A 75 -10.55 4.34 -37.99
N ALA A 76 -10.14 5.53 -37.56
CA ALA A 76 -10.15 5.91 -36.15
C ALA A 76 -11.55 5.86 -35.52
N GLU A 77 -12.59 6.26 -36.26
CA GLU A 77 -13.97 6.22 -35.79
C GLU A 77 -14.44 4.79 -35.51
N ARG A 78 -14.16 3.85 -36.43
CA ARG A 78 -14.51 2.42 -36.26
C ARG A 78 -13.78 1.80 -35.09
N ILE A 79 -12.50 2.15 -34.91
CA ILE A 79 -11.70 1.68 -33.77
C ILE A 79 -12.30 2.22 -32.46
N CYS A 80 -12.69 3.51 -32.41
CA CYS A 80 -13.35 4.10 -31.24
C CYS A 80 -14.67 3.41 -30.90
N GLU A 81 -15.52 3.13 -31.89
CA GLU A 81 -16.78 2.40 -31.69
C GLU A 81 -16.53 0.99 -31.15
N HIS A 82 -15.53 0.29 -31.70
CA HIS A 82 -15.15 -1.04 -31.23
C HIS A 82 -14.63 -1.03 -29.79
N ILE A 83 -13.76 -0.07 -29.45
CA ILE A 83 -13.28 0.12 -28.06
C ILE A 83 -14.46 0.37 -27.12
N LYS A 84 -15.39 1.24 -27.51
CA LYS A 84 -16.58 1.53 -26.72
C LYS A 84 -17.41 0.28 -26.46
N ALA A 85 -17.66 -0.53 -27.50
CA ALA A 85 -18.38 -1.79 -27.37
C ALA A 85 -17.66 -2.77 -26.42
N LEU A 86 -16.32 -2.87 -26.49
CA LEU A 86 -15.54 -3.70 -25.57
C LEU A 86 -15.65 -3.20 -24.12
N VAL A 87 -15.64 -1.89 -23.88
CA VAL A 87 -15.81 -1.32 -22.54
C VAL A 87 -17.22 -1.57 -22.01
N GLU A 88 -18.26 -1.37 -22.81
CA GLU A 88 -19.66 -1.66 -22.44
C GLU A 88 -19.88 -3.14 -22.13
N ALA A 89 -19.20 -4.03 -22.85
CA ALA A 89 -19.18 -5.48 -22.59
C ALA A 89 -18.26 -5.89 -21.42
N SER A 90 -17.69 -4.94 -20.66
CA SER A 90 -16.74 -5.19 -19.57
C SER A 90 -15.44 -5.92 -19.98
N ARG A 91 -15.11 -5.94 -21.28
CA ARG A 91 -13.87 -6.53 -21.85
C ARG A 91 -12.73 -5.51 -21.87
N VAL A 92 -12.47 -4.91 -20.71
CA VAL A 92 -11.55 -3.77 -20.54
C VAL A 92 -10.09 -4.13 -20.91
N LEU A 93 -9.66 -5.37 -20.68
CA LEU A 93 -8.30 -5.82 -21.01
C LEU A 93 -8.04 -5.83 -22.51
N GLU A 94 -9.04 -6.21 -23.31
CA GLU A 94 -8.94 -6.22 -24.77
C GLU A 94 -8.97 -4.80 -25.32
N ALA A 95 -9.87 -3.97 -24.80
CA ALA A 95 -9.91 -2.54 -25.13
C ALA A 95 -8.55 -1.87 -24.86
N ARG A 96 -7.93 -2.17 -23.71
CA ARG A 96 -6.58 -1.67 -23.37
C ARG A 96 -5.53 -2.18 -24.36
N ARG A 97 -5.58 -3.46 -24.76
CA ARG A 97 -4.64 -4.04 -25.72
C ARG A 97 -4.68 -3.29 -27.06
N ILE A 98 -5.88 -3.10 -27.62
CA ILE A 98 -6.08 -2.40 -28.89
C ILE A 98 -5.53 -0.97 -28.79
N VAL A 99 -5.93 -0.23 -27.76
CA VAL A 99 -5.52 1.16 -27.57
C VAL A 99 -4.03 1.33 -27.31
N SER A 100 -3.37 0.33 -26.68
CA SER A 100 -1.92 0.35 -26.46
C SER A 100 -1.10 0.17 -27.75
N ALA A 101 -1.65 -0.54 -28.73
CA ALA A 101 -0.99 -0.79 -30.02
C ALA A 101 -1.04 0.41 -30.97
N ILE A 102 -1.96 1.34 -30.73
CA ILE A 102 -2.19 2.52 -31.59
C ILE A 102 -1.18 3.64 -31.25
N PRO A 103 -0.48 4.21 -32.24
CA PRO A 103 0.39 5.37 -32.02
C PRO A 103 -0.44 6.60 -31.60
N PRO A 104 0.09 7.47 -30.73
CA PRO A 104 -0.59 8.70 -30.36
C PRO A 104 -0.69 9.66 -31.56
N GLY A 105 -1.70 10.52 -31.57
CA GLY A 105 -1.86 11.55 -32.62
C GLY A 105 -2.55 11.09 -33.90
N VAL A 106 -3.13 9.88 -33.93
CA VAL A 106 -3.99 9.41 -35.04
C VAL A 106 -5.36 10.09 -35.00
N SER A 107 -5.94 10.23 -33.81
CA SER A 107 -7.20 10.94 -33.57
C SER A 107 -7.26 11.40 -32.12
N THR A 108 -7.88 12.56 -31.88
CA THR A 108 -8.10 13.12 -30.54
C THR A 108 -8.94 12.20 -29.65
N GLU A 109 -9.86 11.44 -30.25
CA GLU A 109 -10.73 10.52 -29.53
C GLU A 109 -10.01 9.23 -29.12
N LEU A 110 -9.11 8.71 -29.97
CA LEU A 110 -8.25 7.58 -29.61
C LEU A 110 -7.25 7.97 -28.51
N ASP A 111 -6.71 9.18 -28.56
CA ASP A 111 -5.86 9.71 -27.49
C ASP A 111 -6.63 9.83 -26.16
N TYR A 112 -7.92 10.21 -26.23
CA TYR A 112 -8.80 10.20 -25.06
C TYR A 112 -8.97 8.79 -24.48
N TRP A 113 -9.29 7.80 -25.31
CA TRP A 113 -9.42 6.40 -24.88
C TRP A 113 -8.12 5.86 -24.29
N LYS A 114 -6.96 6.23 -24.85
CA LYS A 114 -5.63 5.86 -24.34
C LYS A 114 -5.36 6.39 -22.95
N ARG A 115 -5.82 7.61 -22.67
CA ARG A 115 -5.72 8.19 -21.32
C ARG A 115 -6.68 7.51 -20.34
N VAL A 116 -7.92 7.22 -20.75
CA VAL A 116 -8.94 6.62 -19.88
C VAL A 116 -8.60 5.17 -19.52
N LEU A 117 -8.12 4.40 -20.50
CA LEU A 117 -7.80 2.98 -20.33
C LEU A 117 -6.36 2.72 -19.88
N ALA A 118 -5.59 3.78 -19.61
CA ALA A 118 -4.24 3.69 -19.09
C ALA A 118 -4.18 2.87 -17.78
N GLU A 119 -3.03 2.24 -17.53
CA GLU A 119 -2.86 1.50 -16.29
C GLU A 119 -2.85 2.45 -15.07
N PRO A 120 -3.51 2.08 -13.97
CA PRO A 120 -3.50 2.89 -12.76
C PRO A 120 -2.09 2.91 -12.16
N VAL A 121 -1.46 4.08 -12.14
CA VAL A 121 -0.14 4.26 -11.52
C VAL A 121 -0.32 4.65 -10.05
N VAL A 122 0.02 3.74 -9.14
CA VAL A 122 0.06 4.05 -7.71
C VAL A 122 1.28 4.91 -7.42
N ARG A 123 1.07 6.15 -6.98
CA ARG A 123 2.13 7.05 -6.54
C ARG A 123 2.19 7.06 -5.02
N VAL A 124 3.32 6.61 -4.46
CA VAL A 124 3.57 6.72 -3.02
C VAL A 124 3.95 8.16 -2.73
N THR A 125 3.06 8.90 -2.06
CA THR A 125 3.35 10.25 -1.56
C THR A 125 4.07 10.19 -0.23
N LYS A 126 4.68 11.32 0.19
CA LYS A 126 5.27 11.44 1.54
C LYS A 126 4.25 10.98 2.59
N PRO A 127 4.69 10.22 3.62
CA PRO A 127 3.81 9.80 4.69
C PRO A 127 3.21 11.05 5.35
N THR A 128 1.88 11.11 5.42
CA THR A 128 1.15 12.22 6.05
C THR A 128 1.33 12.22 7.58
N THR A 129 1.82 11.11 8.14
CA THR A 129 1.90 10.87 9.57
C THR A 129 3.33 10.49 9.94
N ASP A 130 3.99 11.36 10.71
CA ASP A 130 5.37 11.17 11.21
C ASP A 130 5.48 10.13 12.35
N GLY A 131 4.39 9.46 12.71
CA GLY A 131 4.31 8.57 13.88
C GLY A 131 4.14 7.10 13.55
N ASP A 132 4.64 6.23 14.44
CA ASP A 132 4.34 4.79 14.41
C ASP A 132 2.90 4.54 14.91
N PRO A 133 1.96 4.16 14.02
CA PRO A 133 0.55 3.96 14.38
C PRO A 133 0.34 2.86 15.43
N ARG A 134 1.33 1.97 15.63
CA ARG A 134 1.27 0.94 16.68
C ARG A 134 1.25 1.56 18.08
N LYS A 135 1.95 2.67 18.29
CA LYS A 135 1.98 3.35 19.59
C LYS A 135 0.64 3.98 19.93
N ASP A 136 -0.02 4.57 18.94
CA ASP A 136 -1.36 5.14 19.11
C ASP A 136 -2.39 4.03 19.42
N MET A 137 -2.29 2.88 18.73
CA MET A 137 -3.15 1.73 19.00
C MET A 137 -2.99 1.19 20.43
N LEU A 138 -1.74 0.97 20.88
CA LEU A 138 -1.45 0.51 22.24
C LEU A 138 -1.96 1.48 23.30
N TRP A 139 -1.94 2.79 23.02
CA TRP A 139 -2.51 3.79 23.93
C TRP A 139 -4.02 3.63 24.02
N ILE A 140 -4.71 3.45 22.89
CA ILE A 140 -6.16 3.25 22.85
C ILE A 140 -6.54 2.00 23.63
N GLU A 141 -5.89 0.86 23.38
CA GLU A 141 -6.17 -0.39 24.10
C GLU A 141 -6.05 -0.25 25.62
N LYS A 142 -5.05 0.51 26.10
CA LYS A 142 -4.83 0.73 27.53
C LYS A 142 -5.78 1.75 28.17
N ASN A 143 -6.32 2.68 27.38
CA ASN A 143 -7.04 3.85 27.91
C ASN A 143 -8.49 3.96 27.43
N ALA A 144 -8.95 3.07 26.54
CA ALA A 144 -10.27 3.16 25.91
C ALA A 144 -11.39 3.33 26.93
N ASP A 145 -11.38 2.57 28.02
CA ASP A 145 -12.42 2.62 29.05
C ASP A 145 -12.59 4.01 29.66
N LYS A 146 -11.51 4.78 29.83
CA LYS A 146 -11.53 6.13 30.41
C LYS A 146 -12.11 7.18 29.47
N TYR A 147 -12.06 6.94 28.16
CA TYR A 147 -12.43 7.91 27.13
C TYR A 147 -13.62 7.46 26.28
N LYS A 148 -14.38 6.45 26.73
CA LYS A 148 -15.60 5.96 26.06
C LYS A 148 -16.52 7.09 25.63
N GLY A 149 -16.95 7.05 24.37
CA GLY A 149 -17.83 8.04 23.76
C GLY A 149 -17.18 9.39 23.41
N LYS A 150 -15.92 9.63 23.79
CA LYS A 150 -15.18 10.86 23.48
C LYS A 150 -14.31 10.71 22.23
N TRP A 151 -14.04 11.84 21.59
CA TRP A 151 -12.97 11.98 20.63
C TRP A 151 -11.65 12.16 21.36
N VAL A 152 -10.62 11.43 20.92
CA VAL A 152 -9.25 11.54 21.41
C VAL A 152 -8.33 11.87 20.24
N ALA A 153 -7.36 12.73 20.49
CA ALA A 153 -6.31 13.07 19.55
C ALA A 153 -4.98 12.53 20.07
N LEU A 154 -4.30 11.74 19.25
CA LEU A 154 -3.05 11.07 19.59
C LEU A 154 -1.94 11.44 18.63
N LYS A 155 -0.71 11.39 19.12
CA LYS A 155 0.49 11.48 18.30
C LYS A 155 1.58 10.61 18.91
N SER A 156 1.98 9.55 18.21
CA SER A 156 3.07 8.66 18.62
C SER A 156 2.91 8.05 20.03
N GLY A 157 1.67 7.75 20.44
CA GLY A 157 1.30 7.18 21.73
C GLY A 157 1.02 8.21 22.83
N GLU A 158 1.02 9.50 22.51
CA GLU A 158 0.73 10.58 23.46
C GLU A 158 -0.64 11.20 23.21
N LEU A 159 -1.42 11.38 24.28
CA LEU A 159 -2.70 12.08 24.24
C LEU A 159 -2.48 13.59 24.13
N LEU A 160 -2.82 14.15 22.98
CA LEU A 160 -2.81 15.60 22.75
C LEU A 160 -4.06 16.28 23.31
N GLY A 161 -5.19 15.57 23.34
CA GLY A 161 -6.43 16.09 23.90
C GLY A 161 -7.61 15.12 23.74
N ASN A 162 -8.69 15.37 24.48
CA ASN A 162 -9.95 14.65 24.33
C ASN A 162 -11.15 15.60 24.49
N HIS A 163 -12.24 15.31 23.79
CA HIS A 163 -13.47 16.09 23.88
C HIS A 163 -14.67 15.27 23.39
N GLU A 164 -15.90 15.61 23.80
CA GLU A 164 -17.11 14.92 23.31
C GLU A 164 -17.44 15.29 21.86
N SER A 165 -17.07 16.51 21.46
CA SER A 165 -17.20 17.03 20.09
C SER A 165 -15.85 17.06 19.38
N TYR A 166 -15.79 16.45 18.19
CA TYR A 166 -14.64 16.51 17.29
C TYR A 166 -14.26 17.95 16.92
N MET A 167 -15.26 18.80 16.65
CA MET A 167 -15.05 20.16 16.18
C MET A 167 -14.29 21.00 17.22
N GLU A 168 -14.67 20.87 18.49
CA GLU A 168 -14.00 21.58 19.58
C GLU A 168 -12.58 21.06 19.79
N LEU A 169 -12.38 19.73 19.82
CA LEU A 169 -11.04 19.13 19.92
C LEU A 169 -10.12 19.59 18.79
N HIS A 170 -10.61 19.56 17.56
CA HIS A 170 -9.87 19.99 16.38
C HIS A 170 -9.54 21.48 16.44
N ARG A 171 -10.51 22.33 16.87
CA ARG A 171 -10.30 23.76 17.04
C ARG A 171 -9.23 24.04 18.10
N THR A 172 -9.29 23.39 19.25
CA THR A 172 -8.29 23.54 20.32
C THR A 172 -6.90 23.14 19.85
N LEU A 173 -6.76 22.02 19.14
CA LEU A 173 -5.45 21.55 18.65
C LEU A 173 -4.91 22.40 17.51
N LYS A 174 -5.80 22.92 16.66
CA LYS A 174 -5.42 23.89 15.61
C LYS A 174 -4.90 25.18 16.22
N GLN A 175 -5.57 25.71 17.24
CA GLN A 175 -5.12 26.90 17.96
C GLN A 175 -3.79 26.67 18.69
N ALA A 176 -3.57 25.45 19.21
CA ALA A 176 -2.32 25.07 19.85
C ALA A 176 -1.18 24.73 18.87
N GLY A 177 -1.41 24.73 17.55
CA GLY A 177 -0.41 24.34 16.55
C GLY A 177 -0.04 22.85 16.58
N LYS A 178 -0.82 22.00 17.26
CA LYS A 178 -0.53 20.56 17.46
C LYS A 178 -1.25 19.63 16.48
N ILE A 179 -1.83 20.17 15.41
CA ILE A 179 -2.66 19.39 14.49
C ILE A 179 -1.86 18.51 13.53
N THR A 180 -0.64 18.91 13.19
CA THR A 180 0.18 18.22 12.18
C THR A 180 0.68 16.87 12.70
N GLY A 181 0.34 15.81 11.97
CA GLY A 181 0.67 14.43 12.32
C GLY A 181 -0.09 13.88 13.53
N SER A 182 -1.20 14.53 13.90
CA SER A 182 -2.11 14.01 14.93
C SER A 182 -3.19 13.14 14.31
N PHE A 183 -3.53 12.04 14.98
CA PHE A 183 -4.64 11.17 14.62
C PHE A 183 -5.82 11.38 15.56
N PHE A 184 -7.02 11.39 15.00
CA PHE A 184 -8.26 11.57 15.74
C PHE A 184 -9.07 10.29 15.69
N PHE A 185 -9.51 9.81 16.85
CA PHE A 185 -10.34 8.62 16.95
C PHE A 185 -11.52 8.88 17.86
N ARG A 186 -12.66 8.28 17.53
CA ARG A 186 -13.79 8.19 18.45
C ARG A 186 -13.70 6.87 19.18
N VAL A 187 -13.62 6.92 20.50
CA VAL A 187 -13.65 5.71 21.32
C VAL A 187 -15.09 5.19 21.38
N GLY A 188 -15.25 3.88 21.16
CA GLY A 188 -16.55 3.21 21.22
C GLY A 188 -17.32 3.52 22.51
N LYS A 189 -18.65 3.42 22.45
CA LYS A 189 -19.50 3.52 23.64
C LYS A 189 -19.41 2.25 24.46
#